data_AF-A0A4V5MVL8-F1
#
_entry.id   AF-A0A4V5MVL8-F1
#
_cell.length_a   1.000
_cell.length_b   1.000
_cell.length_c   1.000
_cell.angle_alpha   90.00
_cell.angle_beta   90.00
_cell.angle_gamma   90.00
#
_symmetry.space_group_name_H-M   'P 1'
#
loop_
_entity.id
_entity.type
_entity.pdbx_description
1 polymer ?
#
loop_
_entity_poly.entity_id
_entity_poly.type
_entity_poly.pdbx_seq_one_letter_code
_entity_poly.pdbx_strand_id
1 'polypeptide(L)' 'MADYDNKPEATQGSMDLTDHKKTFSGFMRATVWVCGLTVAILLFLALANA' A
#
# COMPACT_ATOMS: atom_id res chain seq x y z
N MET A 1 18.51 -25.25 3.18
CA MET A 1 17.73 -24.74 4.33
C MET A 1 18.28 -23.37 4.63
N ALA A 2 17.44 -22.33 4.64
CA ALA A 2 17.92 -20.97 4.93
C ALA A 2 18.34 -20.92 6.40
N ASP A 3 19.59 -20.50 6.63
CA ASP A 3 20.15 -20.24 7.95
C ASP A 3 19.43 -19.00 8.51
N TYR A 4 18.43 -19.23 9.37
CA TYR A 4 17.82 -18.15 10.13
C TYR A 4 18.79 -17.81 11.25
N ASP A 5 19.64 -16.83 10.98
CA ASP A 5 20.52 -16.18 11.94
C ASP A 5 19.69 -15.66 13.13
N ASN A 6 19.54 -16.51 14.14
CA ASN A 6 18.83 -16.19 15.38
C ASN A 6 19.75 -15.32 16.24
N LYS A 7 19.91 -14.04 15.83
CA LYS A 7 20.65 -13.03 16.60
C LYS A 7 19.84 -12.71 17.87
N PRO A 8 20.32 -13.09 19.07
CA PRO A 8 19.62 -12.83 20.33
C PRO A 8 19.52 -11.33 20.68
N GLU A 9 20.19 -10.46 19.92
CA GLU A 9 20.31 -9.00 20.13
C GLU A 9 19.23 -8.17 19.40
N ALA A 10 18.39 -8.79 18.55
CA ALA A 10 17.41 -8.05 17.75
C ALA A 10 16.34 -7.39 18.66
N THR A 11 16.50 -6.09 18.89
CA THR A 11 15.57 -5.32 19.74
C THR A 11 14.26 -5.09 19.00
N GLN A 12 13.16 -5.59 19.56
CA GLN A 12 11.85 -5.43 18.93
C GLN A 12 11.53 -3.93 18.71
N GLY A 13 11.11 -3.57 17.50
CA GLY A 13 10.71 -2.21 17.15
C GLY A 13 11.86 -1.25 16.85
N SER A 14 13.12 -1.68 16.95
CA SER A 14 14.27 -0.87 16.53
C SER A 14 14.61 -1.03 15.04
N MET A 15 13.82 -1.80 14.29
CA MET A 15 14.03 -2.01 12.86
C MET A 15 13.74 -0.71 12.09
N ASP A 16 14.60 -0.38 11.13
CA ASP A 16 14.33 0.74 10.23
C ASP A 16 13.10 0.45 9.36
N LEU A 17 12.17 1.41 9.34
CA LEU A 17 10.89 1.33 8.65
C LEU A 17 10.82 2.29 7.46
N THR A 18 11.92 2.90 7.04
CA THR A 18 11.96 3.91 5.98
C THR A 18 11.31 3.40 4.69
N ASP A 19 11.67 2.21 4.23
CA ASP A 19 11.11 1.62 3.01
C ASP A 19 9.64 1.22 3.17
N HIS A 20 9.25 0.71 4.35
CA HIS A 20 7.85 0.38 4.64
C HIS A 20 6.96 1.63 4.62
N LYS A 21 7.42 2.73 5.22
CA LYS A 21 6.70 4.02 5.22
C LYS A 21 6.59 4.60 3.81
N LYS A 22 7.66 4.54 3.03
CA LYS A 22 7.65 4.97 1.62
C LYS A 22 6.66 4.16 0.79
N THR A 23 6.65 2.85 0.97
CA THR A 23 5.71 1.94 0.30
C THR A 23 4.27 2.25 0.69
N PHE A 24 3.98 2.44 1.98
CA PHE A 24 2.63 2.78 2.44
C PHE A 24 2.14 4.11 1.86
N SER A 25 3.00 5.13 1.80
CA SER A 25 2.66 6.42 1.17
C SER A 25 2.33 6.25 -0.32
N GLY A 26 3.13 5.46 -1.04
CA GLY A 26 2.86 5.12 -2.44
C GLY A 26 1.55 4.36 -2.62
N PHE A 27 1.30 3.36 -1.76
CA PHE A 27 0.06 2.58 -1.74
C PHE A 27 -1.16 3.47 -1.54
N MET A 28 -1.18 4.31 -0.51
CA MET A 28 -2.31 5.21 -0.24
C MET A 28 -2.59 6.17 -1.40
N ARG A 29 -1.55 6.71 -2.05
CA ARG A 29 -1.70 7.55 -3.25
C ARG A 29 -2.35 6.77 -4.39
N ALA A 30 -1.91 5.54 -4.65
CA ALA A 30 -2.50 4.68 -5.67
C ALA A 30 -3.97 4.34 -5.34
N THR A 31 -4.28 4.04 -4.07
CA THR A 31 -5.64 3.75 -3.61
C THR A 31 -6.58 4.93 -3.88
N VAL A 32 -6.19 6.16 -3.57
CA VAL A 32 -7.01 7.36 -3.84
C VAL A 32 -7.29 7.50 -5.35
N TRP A 33 -6.28 7.29 -6.20
CA TRP A 33 -6.45 7.32 -7.65
C TRP A 33 -7.42 6.24 -8.14
N VAL A 34 -7.27 5.00 -7.68
CA VAL A 34 -8.15 3.90 -8.04
C VAL A 34 -9.59 4.17 -7.59
N CYS A 35 -9.80 4.61 -6.35
CA CYS A 35 -11.12 4.97 -5.85
C CYS A 35 -11.77 6.09 -6.69
N GLY A 36 -11.01 7.15 -6.99
CA GLY A 36 -11.50 8.23 -7.84
C GLY A 36 -11.89 7.77 -9.25
N LEU A 37 -11.06 6.91 -9.86
CA LEU A 37 -11.32 6.35 -11.18
C LEU A 37 -12.52 5.40 -11.18
N THR A 38 -12.68 4.57 -10.14
CA THR A 38 -13.87 3.73 -9.97
C THR A 38 -15.14 4.57 -9.90
N VAL A 39 -15.15 5.64 -9.10
CA VAL A 39 -16.31 6.55 -9.02
C VAL A 39 -16.58 7.23 -10.36
N ALA A 40 -15.54 7.72 -11.04
CA ALA A 40 -15.69 8.35 -12.35
C ALA A 40 -16.31 7.40 -13.39
N ILE A 41 -15.87 6.14 -13.41
CA ILE A 41 -16.46 5.12 -14.29
C ILE A 41 -17.92 4.85 -13.94
N LEU A 42 -18.26 4.73 -12.66
CA LEU A 42 -19.65 4.51 -12.24
C LEU A 42 -20.56 5.67 -12.65
N LEU A 43 -20.10 6.91 -12.51
CA LEU A 43 -20.83 8.09 -12.97
C LEU A 43 -20.98 8.11 -14.50
N PHE A 44 -19.91 7.80 -15.23
CA PHE A 44 -19.96 7.71 -16.68
C PHE A 44 -20.96 6.64 -17.14
N LEU A 45 -20.91 5.45 -16.55
CA LEU A 45 -21.84 4.36 -16.86
C LEU A 45 -23.28 4.79 -16.57
N ALA A 46 -23.54 5.43 -15.44
CA ALA A 46 -24.88 5.91 -15.09
C ALA A 46 -25.42 6.96 -16.08
N LEU A 47 -24.56 7.85 -16.61
CA LEU A 47 -24.98 8.89 -17.55
C LEU A 47 -25.08 8.39 -19.00
N ALA A 48 -24.15 7.52 -19.43
CA ALA A 48 -24.09 7.03 -20.80
C ALA A 48 -25.00 5.82 -21.05
N ASN A 49 -25.34 5.08 -20.01
CA ASN A 49 -26.26 3.94 -20.04
C ASN A 49 -27.55 4.23 -19.23
N ALA A 50 -27.94 5.51 -19.16
CA ALA A 50 -29.27 5.92 -18.72
C ALA A 50 -30.34 5.53 -19.75
#